data_AF-A0A537JZY5-F1
#
_entry.id   AF-A0A537JZY5-F1
#
_cell.length_a   1.000
_cell.length_b   1.000
_cell.length_c   1.000
_cell.angle_alpha   90.00
_cell.angle_beta   90.00
_cell.angle_gamma   90.00
#
_symmetry.space_group_name_H-M   'P 1'
#
loop_
_entity.id
_entity.type
_entity.pdbx_description
1 polymer ?
#
loop_
_entity_poly.entity_id
_entity_poly.type
_entity_poly.pdbx_seq_one_letter_code
_entity_poly.pdbx_strand_id
1 'polypeptide(L)'
;MIALLITSVISSLFLKKKNLPVELFSEGLKYENDGHFDEAIINYENALSEVKKNRFHRDLKNKIIQKLKVLYTISEYQKNVQFTHKVAGANFNA
;
A
#
# COMPACT_ATOMS: atom_id res chain seq x y z
N MET A 1 8.46 36.92 15.63
CA MET A 1 9.35 36.03 14.86
C MET A 1 9.21 34.56 15.30
N ILE A 2 9.54 34.21 16.55
CA ILE A 2 9.49 32.80 17.02
C ILE A 2 8.08 32.18 16.93
N ALA A 3 7.03 32.89 17.37
CA ALA A 3 5.65 32.38 17.29
C ALA A 3 5.16 32.10 15.86
N LEU A 4 5.58 32.91 14.88
CA LEU A 4 5.24 32.71 13.46
C LEU A 4 5.97 31.50 12.85
N LEU A 5 7.19 31.25 13.29
CA LEU A 5 7.94 30.05 12.90
C LEU A 5 7.27 28.78 13.46
N ILE A 6 6.84 28.83 14.72
CA ILE A 6 6.15 27.71 15.37
C ILE A 6 4.82 27.39 14.66
N THR A 7 3.99 28.40 14.38
CA THR A 7 2.71 28.18 13.67
C THR A 7 2.92 27.70 12.23
N SER A 8 3.96 28.17 11.54
CA SER A 8 4.35 27.68 10.21
C SER A 8 4.76 26.20 10.24
N VAL A 9 5.54 25.78 11.23
CA VAL A 9 5.96 24.38 11.39
C VAL A 9 4.77 23.48 11.71
N ILE A 10 3.90 23.90 12.64
CA ILE A 10 2.68 23.14 12.99
C ILE A 10 1.78 22.98 11.76
N SER A 11 1.58 24.05 10.98
CA SER A 11 0.76 24.04 9.77
C SER A 11 1.33 23.10 8.71
N SER A 12 2.66 23.11 8.51
CA SER A 12 3.37 22.22 7.60
C SER A 12 3.21 20.74 7.99
N LEU A 13 3.38 20.42 9.28
CA LEU A 13 3.17 19.06 9.80
C LEU A 13 1.71 18.62 9.63
N PHE A 14 0.76 19.55 9.81
CA PHE A 14 -0.66 19.30 9.62
C PHE A 14 -1.00 19.04 8.14
N LEU A 15 -0.36 19.77 7.21
CA LEU A 15 -0.50 19.57 5.77
C LEU A 15 0.07 18.22 5.31
N LYS A 16 1.25 17.82 5.82
CA LYS A 16 1.82 16.49 5.57
C LYS A 16 0.87 15.38 6.02
N LYS A 17 0.31 15.48 7.23
CA LYS A 17 -0.62 14.48 7.75
C LYS A 17 -1.91 14.35 6.92
N LYS A 18 -2.42 15.45 6.35
CA LYS A 18 -3.59 15.42 5.44
C LYS A 18 -3.30 14.70 4.13
N ASN A 19 -2.06 14.74 3.65
CA ASN A 19 -1.66 14.11 2.39
C ASN A 19 -1.05 12.73 2.55
N LEU A 20 -0.78 12.28 3.78
CA LEU A 20 -0.22 10.97 4.09
C LEU A 20 -0.91 9.79 3.36
N PRO A 21 -2.26 9.66 3.32
CA PRO A 21 -2.89 8.58 2.56
C PRO A 21 -2.62 8.63 1.05
N VAL A 22 -2.44 9.82 0.48
CA VAL A 22 -2.12 10.01 -0.95
C VAL A 22 -0.66 9.67 -1.22
N GLU A 23 0.24 10.04 -0.31
CA GLU A 23 1.67 9.71 -0.37
C GLU A 23 1.88 8.20 -0.32
N LEU A 24 1.30 7.52 0.68
CA LEU A 24 1.34 6.06 0.81
C LEU A 24 0.76 5.35 -0.42
N PHE A 25 -0.35 5.86 -0.98
CA PHE A 25 -0.91 5.31 -2.22
C PHE A 25 0.05 5.49 -3.42
N SER A 26 0.71 6.64 -3.53
CA SER A 26 1.64 6.92 -4.61
C SER A 26 2.91 6.06 -4.51
N GLU A 27 3.38 5.81 -3.29
CA GLU A 27 4.49 4.90 -3.04
C GLU A 27 4.11 3.44 -3.35
N GLY A 28 2.89 3.02 -2.97
CA GLY A 28 2.35 1.72 -3.36
C GLY A 28 2.29 1.52 -4.88
N LEU A 29 1.90 2.56 -5.64
CA LEU A 29 1.92 2.53 -7.10
C LEU A 29 3.32 2.37 -7.68
N LYS A 30 4.32 3.02 -7.07
CA LYS A 30 5.72 2.89 -7.49
C LYS A 30 6.21 1.45 -7.31
N TYR A 31 6.02 0.87 -6.12
CA TYR A 31 6.37 -0.52 -5.87
C TYR A 31 5.63 -1.50 -6.80
N GLU A 32 4.33 -1.27 -7.05
CA GLU A 32 3.55 -2.09 -7.98
C GLU A 32 4.13 -2.04 -9.40
N ASN A 33 4.48 -0.86 -9.89
CA ASN A 33 5.08 -0.68 -11.23
C ASN A 33 6.47 -1.30 -11.34
N ASP A 34 7.22 -1.33 -10.24
CA ASP A 34 8.55 -1.96 -10.15
C ASP A 34 8.45 -3.50 -9.97
N GLY A 35 7.24 -4.06 -9.81
CA GLY A 35 7.01 -5.49 -9.59
C GLY A 35 7.18 -5.97 -8.15
N HIS A 36 7.40 -5.03 -7.21
CA HIS A 36 7.55 -5.28 -5.78
C HIS A 36 6.17 -5.35 -5.10
N PHE A 37 5.45 -6.45 -5.33
CA PHE A 37 4.02 -6.55 -4.95
C PHE A 37 3.78 -6.60 -3.44
N ASP A 38 4.69 -7.16 -2.65
CA ASP A 38 4.53 -7.22 -1.19
C ASP A 38 4.67 -5.82 -0.56
N GLU A 39 5.64 -5.03 -1.02
CA GLU A 39 5.83 -3.63 -0.62
C GLU A 39 4.67 -2.75 -1.07
N ALA A 40 4.11 -3.01 -2.27
CA ALA A 40 2.92 -2.34 -2.75
C ALA A 40 1.71 -2.61 -1.85
N ILE A 41 1.50 -3.87 -1.44
CA ILE A 41 0.43 -4.26 -0.50
C ILE A 41 0.58 -3.50 0.82
N ILE A 42 1.77 -3.50 1.43
CA ILE A 42 2.03 -2.82 2.71
C ILE A 42 1.66 -1.32 2.60
N ASN A 43 2.08 -0.66 1.53
CA ASN A 43 1.79 0.75 1.32
C ASN A 43 0.29 1.02 1.11
N TYR A 44 -0.41 0.18 0.36
CA TYR A 44 -1.85 0.28 0.19
C TYR A 44 -2.64 -0.01 1.46
N GLU A 45 -2.21 -0.97 2.29
CA GLU A 45 -2.82 -1.23 3.61
C GLU A 45 -2.66 -0.03 4.55
N ASN A 46 -1.46 0.56 4.59
CA ASN A 46 -1.19 1.77 5.36
C ASN A 46 -2.04 2.95 4.85
N ALA A 47 -2.11 3.16 3.53
CA ALA A 47 -2.98 4.16 2.93
C ALA A 47 -4.45 3.93 3.30
N LEU A 48 -4.92 2.67 3.28
CA LEU A 48 -6.27 2.29 3.67
C LEU A 48 -6.55 2.62 5.14
N SER A 49 -5.58 2.39 6.01
CA SER A 49 -5.66 2.72 7.44
C SER A 49 -5.81 4.22 7.65
N GLU A 50 -5.02 5.04 6.95
CA GLU A 50 -5.10 6.50 7.05
C GLU A 50 -6.42 7.07 6.49
N VAL A 51 -6.89 6.60 5.32
CA VAL A 51 -8.18 7.07 4.78
C VAL A 51 -9.37 6.66 5.65
N LYS A 52 -9.28 5.57 6.43
CA LYS A 52 -10.34 5.19 7.38
C LYS A 52 -10.47 6.17 8.55
N LYS A 53 -9.42 6.94 8.86
CA LYS A 53 -9.45 7.97 9.91
C LYS A 53 -10.21 9.22 9.49
N ASN A 54 -10.52 9.40 8.20
CA ASN A 54 -11.18 10.61 7.71
C ASN A 54 -12.15 10.35 6.53
N ARG A 55 -13.37 10.87 6.64
CA ARG A 55 -14.47 10.68 5.68
C ARG A 55 -14.28 11.33 4.30
N PHE A 56 -13.27 12.19 4.12
CA PHE A 56 -13.07 12.97 2.89
C PHE A 56 -12.35 12.24 1.74
N HIS A 57 -11.94 10.98 1.91
CA HIS A 57 -11.16 10.22 0.92
C HIS A 57 -11.92 9.03 0.30
N ARG A 58 -13.22 9.18 0.02
CA ARG A 58 -14.06 8.06 -0.47
C ARG A 58 -13.51 7.44 -1.76
N ASP A 59 -13.15 8.25 -2.74
CA ASP A 59 -12.68 7.75 -4.03
C ASP A 59 -11.31 7.09 -3.93
N LEU A 60 -10.39 7.70 -3.18
CA LEU A 60 -9.09 7.12 -2.89
C LEU A 60 -9.22 5.78 -2.14
N LYS A 61 -10.09 5.70 -1.14
CA LYS A 61 -10.40 4.46 -0.43
C LYS A 61 -10.86 3.36 -1.38
N ASN A 62 -11.77 3.67 -2.32
CA ASN A 62 -12.25 2.70 -3.29
C ASN A 62 -11.12 2.22 -4.22
N LYS A 63 -10.25 3.13 -4.68
CA LYS A 63 -9.09 2.77 -5.50
C LYS A 63 -8.12 1.86 -4.74
N ILE A 64 -7.80 2.19 -3.49
CA ILE A 64 -6.94 1.37 -2.62
C ILE A 64 -7.50 -0.05 -2.46
N ILE A 65 -8.81 -0.18 -2.20
CA ILE A 65 -9.46 -1.49 -2.04
C ILE A 65 -9.36 -2.33 -3.32
N GLN A 66 -9.54 -1.71 -4.50
CA GLN A 66 -9.41 -2.41 -5.77
C GLN A 66 -7.98 -2.90 -6.03
N LYS A 67 -6.97 -2.05 -5.74
CA LYS A 67 -5.56 -2.42 -5.85
C LYS A 67 -5.20 -3.60 -4.93
N LEU A 68 -5.59 -3.52 -3.66
CA LEU A 68 -5.40 -4.61 -2.69
C LEU A 68 -6.03 -5.92 -3.14
N LYS A 69 -7.27 -5.87 -3.66
CA LYS A 69 -7.95 -7.06 -4.16
C LYS A 69 -7.15 -7.75 -5.26
N VAL A 70 -6.65 -6.98 -6.24
CA VAL A 70 -5.85 -7.53 -7.35
C VAL A 70 -4.54 -8.11 -6.83
N LEU A 71 -3.81 -7.37 -5.99
CA LEU A 71 -2.50 -7.81 -5.50
C LEU A 71 -2.60 -9.06 -4.61
N TYR A 72 -3.60 -9.15 -3.72
CA TYR A 72 -3.80 -10.39 -2.95
C TYR A 72 -4.12 -11.59 -3.85
N THR A 73 -4.92 -11.41 -4.90
CA THR A 73 -5.18 -12.49 -5.87
C THR A 73 -3.90 -12.91 -6.59
N ILE A 74 -3.03 -11.97 -6.96
CA ILE A 74 -1.73 -12.26 -7.57
C ILE A 74 -0.85 -13.03 -6.57
N SER A 75 -0.72 -12.56 -5.33
CA SER A 75 0.08 -13.22 -4.30
C SER A 75 -0.43 -14.63 -3.98
N GLU A 76 -1.74 -14.84 -3.94
CA GLU A 76 -2.34 -16.16 -3.74
C GLU A 76 -2.04 -17.09 -4.93
N TYR A 77 -2.19 -16.59 -6.16
CA TYR A 77 -1.86 -17.36 -7.35
C TYR A 77 -0.37 -17.76 -7.39
N GLN A 78 0.53 -16.83 -7.10
CA GLN A 78 1.97 -17.09 -7.03
C GLN A 78 2.30 -18.16 -5.99
N LYS A 79 1.69 -18.10 -4.80
CA LYS A 79 1.85 -19.12 -3.75
C LYS A 79 1.39 -20.50 -4.22
N ASN A 80 0.22 -20.58 -4.86
CA ASN A 80 -0.31 -21.84 -5.38
C ASN A 80 0.60 -22.46 -6.45
N VAL A 81 1.09 -21.64 -7.39
CA VAL A 81 2.03 -22.09 -8.43
C VAL A 81 3.34 -22.59 -7.81
N GLN A 82 3.90 -21.87 -6.84
CA GLN A 82 5.12 -22.30 -6.13
C GLN A 82 4.91 -23.63 -5.39
N PHE A 83 3.75 -23.81 -4.75
CA PHE A 83 3.41 -25.06 -4.08
C PHE A 83 3.35 -26.23 -5.07
N THR A 84 2.66 -26.08 -6.20
CA THR A 84 2.58 -27.13 -7.23
C THR A 84 3.95 -27.53 -7.77
N HIS A 85 4.83 -26.57 -8.05
CA HIS A 85 6.19 -26.86 -8.50
C HIS A 85 7.01 -27.62 -7.46
N LYS A 86 6.88 -27.23 -6.18
CA LYS A 86 7.56 -27.91 -5.07
C LYS A 86 7.11 -29.37 -4.94
N VAL A 87 5.80 -29.64 -5.06
CA VAL A 87 5.24 -31.01 -5.01
C VAL A 87 5.72 -31.83 -6.21
N ALA A 88 5.65 -31.27 -7.42
CA ALA A 88 6.12 -31.95 -8.62
C ALA A 88 7.62 -32.30 -8.52
N GLY A 89 8.47 -31.34 -8.14
CA GLY A 89 9.90 -31.56 -7.95
C GLY A 89 10.24 -32.59 -6.87
N ALA A 90 9.45 -32.67 -5.78
CA ALA A 90 9.63 -33.71 -4.76
C ALA A 90 9.30 -35.11 -5.31
N ASN A 91 8.26 -35.24 -6.12
CA ASN A 91 7.85 -36.52 -6.71
C ASN A 91 8.82 -37.03 -7.80
N PHE A 92 9.60 -36.16 -8.45
CA PHE A 92 10.62 -36.56 -9.42
C PHE A 92 11.96 -37.00 -8.78
N ASN A 93 12.20 -36.62 -7.52
CA ASN A 93 13.43 -36.93 -6.79
C ASN A 93 13.26 -38.06 -5.75
N ALA A 94 12.08 -38.70 -5.71
CA ALA A 94 11.74 -39.81 -4.83
C ALA A 94 11.66 -41.12 -5.63
#